data_AF-A0A833D542-F1
#
_entry.id   AF-A0A833D542-F1
#
_cell.length_a   1.000
_cell.length_b   1.000
_cell.length_c   1.000
_cell.angle_alpha   90.00
_cell.angle_beta   90.00
_cell.angle_gamma   90.00
#
_symmetry.space_group_name_H-M   'P 1'
#
loop_
_entity.id
_entity.type
_entity.pdbx_description
1 polymer ?
#
loop_
_entity_poly.entity_id
_entity_poly.type
_entity_poly.pdbx_seq_one_letter_code
_entity_poly.pdbx_strand_id
1 'polypeptide(L)'
;MGNGPPAGQESSGVGHLPTAEPAGVGNGRAEAQARLLIIVRELALELQPRKGARLDVRLDSDLDRDLGLDSLGRAELLHRLDRAFKVRLPERLIGDAATPKNLLEGVLAARPGGFVFAARTEPRAVELPEAVEPLRARTLLEALEAHVRAHGSRPHIRLWLSDEEERTITYGDLDHGARRAAAGLSDLGLQTGERVAIMLPTGGDFFHAFFAVL
;
A
#
# COMPACT_ATOMS: atom_id res chain seq x y z
N MET A 1 -36.00 62.91 55.33
CA MET A 1 -34.83 62.76 56.21
C MET A 1 -34.07 61.54 55.68
N GLY A 2 -32.95 61.62 54.97
CA GLY A 2 -31.93 62.66 54.89
C GLY A 2 -30.70 62.22 55.68
N ASN A 3 -29.78 61.53 54.99
CA ASN A 3 -28.31 61.67 55.01
C ASN A 3 -27.53 60.35 55.11
N GLY A 4 -26.62 60.18 54.14
CA GLY A 4 -25.75 59.01 53.96
C GLY A 4 -24.39 59.11 54.68
N PRO A 5 -23.30 58.71 54.01
CA PRO A 5 -22.38 57.64 54.44
C PRO A 5 -21.06 58.18 55.05
N PRO A 6 -20.02 57.35 55.30
CA PRO A 6 -19.01 57.18 54.25
C PRO A 6 -18.23 55.84 54.22
N ALA A 7 -17.58 55.63 53.06
CA ALA A 7 -16.25 55.08 52.79
C ALA A 7 -15.82 53.77 53.48
N GLY A 8 -15.28 52.76 52.81
CA GLY A 8 -14.62 52.72 51.51
C GLY A 8 -13.49 51.70 51.62
N GLN A 9 -13.34 50.83 50.62
CA GLN A 9 -12.04 50.32 50.18
C GLN A 9 -12.22 49.52 48.89
N GLU A 10 -11.68 50.12 47.83
CA GLU A 10 -11.33 49.50 46.58
C GLU A 10 -10.09 48.61 46.75
N SER A 11 -10.06 47.46 46.09
CA SER A 11 -8.89 46.89 45.41
C SER A 11 -9.37 45.63 44.69
N SER A 12 -9.77 45.72 43.42
CA SER A 12 -8.89 45.67 42.25
C SER A 12 -8.01 44.41 42.23
N GLY A 13 -8.61 43.33 41.73
CA GLY A 13 -7.93 42.06 41.46
C GLY A 13 -8.67 41.26 40.40
N VAL A 14 -8.92 41.87 39.23
CA VAL A 14 -9.32 41.10 38.04
C VAL A 14 -8.09 40.33 37.57
N GLY A 15 -7.87 39.16 38.15
CA GLY A 15 -6.95 38.16 37.62
C GLY A 15 -7.49 37.69 36.28
N HIS A 16 -6.91 38.20 35.20
CA HIS A 16 -7.02 37.62 33.87
C HIS A 16 -6.56 36.16 33.96
N LEU A 17 -7.50 35.22 33.93
CA LEU A 17 -7.23 33.82 33.69
C LEU A 17 -6.44 33.74 32.37
N PRO A 18 -5.22 33.14 32.34
CA PRO A 18 -4.58 32.87 31.08
C PRO A 18 -5.49 31.91 30.32
N THR A 19 -5.97 32.37 29.17
CA THR A 19 -6.63 31.49 28.20
C THR A 19 -5.54 30.53 27.73
N ALA A 20 -5.50 29.34 28.32
CA ALA A 20 -4.61 28.28 27.86
C ALA A 20 -5.03 27.91 26.44
N GLU A 21 -4.23 28.35 25.47
CA GLU A 21 -4.30 27.85 24.11
C GLU A 21 -4.18 26.31 24.12
N PRO A 22 -4.88 25.58 23.22
CA PRO A 22 -4.86 24.12 23.22
C PRO A 22 -3.49 23.60 22.75
N ALA A 23 -2.56 23.43 23.68
CA ALA A 23 -1.21 22.89 23.49
C ALA A 23 -1.16 21.41 23.06
N GLY A 24 -2.30 20.77 22.79
CA GLY A 24 -2.39 19.31 22.57
C GLY A 24 -2.12 18.84 21.14
N VAL A 25 -2.41 19.66 20.11
CA VAL A 25 -2.35 19.19 18.71
C VAL A 25 -0.97 19.41 18.08
N GLY A 26 -0.28 20.49 18.47
CA GLY A 26 1.06 20.82 17.95
C GLY A 26 2.17 19.88 18.43
N ASN A 27 2.08 19.40 19.68
CA ASN A 27 3.11 18.55 20.27
C ASN A 27 3.10 17.15 19.66
N GLY A 28 1.91 16.56 19.44
CA GLY A 28 1.80 15.23 18.82
C GLY A 28 2.32 15.17 17.38
N ARG A 29 2.15 16.25 16.59
CA ARG A 29 2.70 16.32 15.22
C ARG A 29 4.23 16.39 15.23
N ALA A 30 4.82 17.21 16.08
CA ALA A 30 6.26 17.38 16.17
C ALA A 30 6.95 16.08 16.66
N GLU A 31 6.37 15.41 17.65
CA GLU A 31 6.83 14.11 18.13
C GLU A 31 6.74 13.03 17.03
N ALA A 32 5.62 12.98 16.30
CA ALA A 32 5.46 12.04 15.21
C ALA A 32 6.46 12.28 14.08
N GLN A 33 6.68 13.55 13.72
CA GLN A 33 7.69 13.94 12.73
C GLN A 33 9.09 13.49 13.15
N ALA A 34 9.51 13.81 14.38
CA ALA A 34 10.84 13.45 14.87
C ALA A 34 11.05 11.93 14.83
N ARG A 35 10.04 11.18 15.29
CA ARG A 35 10.09 9.71 15.30
C ARG A 35 10.11 9.11 13.90
N LEU A 36 9.35 9.67 12.96
CA LEU A 36 9.35 9.22 11.56
C LEU A 36 10.72 9.41 10.92
N LEU A 37 11.34 10.59 11.09
CA LEU A 37 12.66 10.88 10.53
C LEU A 37 13.75 9.97 11.10
N ILE A 38 13.65 9.59 12.37
CA ILE A 38 14.55 8.60 12.99
C ILE A 38 14.43 7.25 12.27
N ILE A 39 13.21 6.73 12.08
CA ILE A 39 12.97 5.43 11.43
C ILE A 39 13.46 5.44 9.99
N VAL A 40 13.19 6.51 9.24
CA VAL A 40 13.67 6.67 7.86
C VAL A 40 15.20 6.65 7.82
N ARG A 41 15.85 7.38 8.73
CA ARG A 41 17.30 7.45 8.81
C ARG A 41 17.94 6.11 9.18
N GLU A 42 17.37 5.39 10.14
CA GLU A 42 17.83 4.07 10.56
C GLU A 42 17.81 3.10 9.38
N LEU A 43 16.68 2.99 8.68
CA LEU A 43 16.56 2.10 7.53
C LEU A 43 17.51 2.49 6.39
N ALA A 44 17.62 3.79 6.08
CA ALA A 44 18.52 4.25 5.02
C ALA A 44 20.00 3.99 5.35
N LEU A 45 20.41 4.05 6.63
CA LEU A 45 21.77 3.68 7.05
C LEU A 45 22.01 2.16 7.01
N GLU A 46 21.01 1.35 7.35
CA GLU A 46 21.10 -0.11 7.24
C GLU A 46 21.30 -0.55 5.79
N LEU A 47 20.54 0.05 4.86
CA LEU A 47 20.63 -0.28 3.43
C LEU A 47 21.87 0.34 2.77
N GLN A 48 22.36 1.48 3.27
CA GLN A 48 23.51 2.19 2.68
C GLN A 48 24.55 2.62 3.72
N PRO A 49 25.31 1.66 4.32
CA PRO A 49 26.28 1.96 5.37
C PRO A 49 27.36 2.98 4.94
N ARG A 50 27.65 3.06 3.64
CA ARG A 50 28.64 3.96 3.05
C ARG A 50 28.22 5.44 3.06
N LYS A 51 26.91 5.76 3.11
CA LYS A 51 26.44 7.15 3.19
C LYS A 51 26.68 7.75 4.59
N GLY A 52 26.71 6.92 5.63
CA GLY A 52 27.21 7.25 6.97
C GLY A 52 26.74 8.62 7.49
N ALA A 53 27.67 9.42 8.00
CA ALA A 53 27.40 10.76 8.56
C ALA A 53 26.93 11.81 7.53
N ARG A 54 26.97 11.52 6.22
CA ARG A 54 26.53 12.45 5.17
C ARG A 54 25.04 12.33 4.85
N LEU A 55 24.37 11.31 5.38
CA LEU A 55 22.94 11.13 5.16
C LEU A 55 22.15 12.16 5.99
N ASP A 56 21.67 13.19 5.30
CA ASP A 56 20.74 14.19 5.84
C ASP A 56 19.31 13.80 5.43
N VAL A 57 18.47 13.48 6.40
CA VAL A 57 17.08 13.05 6.18
C VAL A 57 16.17 14.20 6.58
N ARG A 58 15.52 14.81 5.59
CA ARG A 58 14.56 15.90 5.77
C ARG A 58 13.18 15.46 5.32
N LEU A 59 12.16 16.23 5.71
CA LEU A 59 10.78 15.94 5.33
C LEU A 59 10.54 16.00 3.82
N ASP A 60 11.31 16.82 3.11
CA ASP A 60 11.26 17.05 1.68
C ASP A 60 12.29 16.24 0.88
N SER A 61 13.11 15.41 1.55
CA SER A 61 14.03 14.49 0.87
C SER A 61 13.27 13.49 0.01
N ASP A 62 13.74 13.26 -1.21
CA ASP A 62 13.21 12.24 -2.10
C ASP A 62 13.60 10.84 -1.60
N LEU A 63 12.61 9.98 -1.33
CA LEU A 63 12.85 8.66 -0.75
C LEU A 63 13.73 7.79 -1.65
N ASP A 64 13.60 7.89 -2.97
CA ASP A 64 14.41 7.11 -3.91
C ASP A 64 15.72 7.85 -4.22
N ARG A 65 15.64 9.07 -4.74
CA ARG A 65 16.84 9.78 -5.25
C ARG A 65 17.82 10.20 -4.16
N ASP A 66 17.32 10.73 -3.04
CA ASP A 66 18.18 11.24 -1.98
C ASP A 66 18.54 10.11 -1.00
N LEU A 67 17.54 9.31 -0.62
CA LEU A 67 17.68 8.30 0.44
C LEU A 67 17.99 6.89 -0.10
N GLY A 68 17.81 6.63 -1.39
CA GLY A 68 18.13 5.35 -2.02
C GLY A 68 17.17 4.22 -1.64
N LEU A 69 15.93 4.54 -1.26
CA LEU A 69 14.91 3.58 -0.91
C LEU A 69 14.15 3.16 -2.17
N ASP A 70 14.50 1.99 -2.70
CA ASP A 70 13.75 1.32 -3.76
C ASP A 70 12.37 0.84 -3.27
N SER A 71 11.60 0.18 -4.13
CA SER A 71 10.26 -0.32 -3.75
C SER A 71 10.27 -1.27 -2.55
N LEU A 72 11.32 -2.07 -2.37
CA LEU A 72 11.44 -3.00 -1.24
C LEU A 72 11.81 -2.25 0.04
N GLY A 73 12.74 -1.31 -0.03
CA GLY A 73 13.08 -0.41 1.07
C GLY A 73 11.89 0.44 1.49
N ARG A 74 11.07 0.90 0.55
CA ARG A 74 9.83 1.63 0.83
C ARG A 74 8.78 0.73 1.48
N ALA A 75 8.64 -0.54 1.05
CA ALA A 75 7.75 -1.50 1.71
C ALA A 75 8.15 -1.78 3.17
N GLU A 76 9.45 -1.99 3.43
CA GLU A 76 9.98 -2.17 4.78
C GLU A 76 9.80 -0.90 5.63
N LEU A 77 10.01 0.28 5.06
CA LEU A 77 9.78 1.55 5.74
C LEU A 77 8.33 1.66 6.23
N LEU A 78 7.35 1.38 5.36
CA LEU A 78 5.94 1.36 5.74
C LEU A 78 5.68 0.39 6.88
N HIS A 79 6.24 -0.82 6.81
CA HIS A 79 6.10 -1.82 7.87
C HIS A 79 6.63 -1.35 9.22
N ARG A 80 7.80 -0.69 9.25
CA ARG A 80 8.36 -0.12 10.48
C ARG A 80 7.51 1.02 11.02
N LEU A 81 6.97 1.87 10.15
CA LEU A 81 6.07 2.96 10.54
C LEU A 81 4.77 2.43 11.14
N ASP A 82 4.15 1.41 10.55
CA ASP A 82 2.96 0.74 11.10
C ASP A 82 3.20 0.27 12.55
N ARG A 83 4.31 -0.44 12.77
CA ARG A 83 4.69 -0.93 14.10
C ARG A 83 4.98 0.19 15.09
N ALA A 84 5.69 1.23 14.65
CA ALA A 84 6.08 2.34 15.52
C ALA A 84 4.89 3.21 15.93
N PHE A 85 4.04 3.56 14.97
CA PHE A 85 2.92 4.49 15.15
C PHE A 85 1.62 3.82 15.55
N LYS A 86 1.57 2.49 15.52
CA LYS A 86 0.39 1.72 15.88
C LYS A 86 -0.81 1.94 14.95
N VAL A 87 -0.50 2.00 13.66
CA VAL A 87 -1.42 2.30 12.55
C VAL A 87 -1.28 1.26 11.44
N ARG A 88 -2.14 1.37 10.42
CA ARG A 88 -2.03 0.65 9.15
C ARG A 88 -1.98 1.68 8.02
N LEU A 89 -0.81 1.82 7.41
CA LEU A 89 -0.58 2.67 6.27
C LEU A 89 -1.00 1.94 4.99
N PRO A 90 -1.70 2.61 4.05
CA PRO A 90 -2.08 2.00 2.78
C PRO A 90 -0.86 1.59 1.94
N GLU A 91 -0.86 0.36 1.38
CA GLU A 91 0.24 -0.15 0.55
C GLU A 91 0.54 0.75 -0.68
N ARG A 92 -0.45 1.50 -1.18
CA ARG A 92 -0.26 2.49 -2.26
C ARG A 92 0.82 3.54 -1.96
N LEU A 93 1.12 3.83 -0.68
CA LEU A 93 2.19 4.75 -0.30
C LEU A 93 3.59 4.25 -0.71
N ILE A 94 3.76 2.94 -0.96
CA ILE A 94 5.00 2.37 -1.53
C ILE A 94 5.30 2.95 -2.91
N GLY A 95 4.28 3.33 -3.68
CA GLY A 95 4.42 4.02 -4.97
C GLY A 95 4.26 5.53 -4.84
N ASP A 96 3.22 5.98 -4.15
CA ASP A 96 2.75 7.36 -4.18
C ASP A 96 3.57 8.32 -3.32
N ALA A 97 4.14 7.84 -2.20
CA ALA A 97 4.85 8.71 -1.25
C ALA A 97 6.27 9.04 -1.75
N ALA A 98 6.45 10.21 -2.37
CA ALA A 98 7.77 10.63 -2.84
C ALA A 98 8.72 11.08 -1.70
N THR A 99 8.16 11.52 -0.57
CA THR A 99 8.93 12.15 0.53
C THR A 99 8.47 11.67 1.91
N PRO A 100 9.32 11.77 2.97
CA PRO A 100 8.92 11.52 4.35
C PRO A 100 7.72 12.36 4.80
N LYS A 101 7.52 13.55 4.24
CA LYS A 101 6.33 14.37 4.48
C LYS A 101 5.03 13.66 4.07
N ASN A 102 5.01 12.99 2.92
CA ASN A 102 3.83 12.24 2.47
C ASN A 102 3.52 11.07 3.41
N LEU A 103 4.56 10.40 3.91
CA LEU A 103 4.42 9.34 4.91
C LEU A 103 3.91 9.90 6.25
N LEU A 104 4.40 11.06 6.68
CA LEU A 104 3.93 11.73 7.90
C LEU A 104 2.45 12.12 7.79
N GLU A 105 2.01 12.63 6.64
CA GLU A 105 0.60 12.92 6.38
C GLU A 105 -0.25 11.64 6.48
N GLY A 106 0.23 10.53 5.92
CA GLY A 106 -0.42 9.22 6.07
C GLY A 106 -0.52 8.75 7.52
N VAL A 107 0.56 8.88 8.29
CA VAL A 107 0.59 8.52 9.72
C VAL A 107 -0.38 9.38 10.53
N LEU A 108 -0.44 10.68 10.28
CA LEU A 108 -1.33 11.60 11.00
C LEU A 108 -2.80 11.43 10.62
N ALA A 109 -3.08 11.01 9.39
CA ALA A 109 -4.44 10.68 8.94
C ALA A 109 -4.92 9.33 9.50
N ALA A 110 -4.00 8.42 9.82
CA ALA A 110 -4.33 7.10 10.35
C ALA A 110 -4.68 7.18 11.85
N ARG A 111 -5.76 6.49 12.25
CA ARG A 111 -6.22 6.50 13.66
C ARG A 111 -5.40 5.51 14.51
N PRO A 112 -4.86 5.92 15.67
CA PRO A 112 -4.22 5.00 16.60
C PRO A 112 -5.23 3.96 17.08
N GLY A 113 -4.88 2.67 16.98
CA GLY A 113 -5.82 1.57 17.25
C GLY A 113 -6.39 0.92 15.99
N GLY A 114 -5.97 1.37 14.80
CA GLY A 114 -6.08 0.63 13.54
C GLY A 114 -5.28 -0.68 13.51
N PHE A 115 -4.65 -1.08 14.62
CA PHE A 115 -4.26 -2.47 14.89
C PHE A 115 -5.47 -3.36 15.17
N VAL A 116 -6.46 -3.30 14.29
CA VAL A 116 -6.93 -4.59 13.82
C VAL A 116 -5.81 -4.96 12.86
N PHE A 117 -4.96 -5.91 13.25
CA PHE A 117 -4.67 -6.92 12.26
C PHE A 117 -6.08 -7.39 11.86
N ALA A 118 -6.67 -6.74 10.84
CA ALA A 118 -7.25 -7.52 9.79
C ALA A 118 -6.05 -8.39 9.42
N ALA A 119 -5.92 -9.51 10.15
CA ALA A 119 -5.31 -10.70 9.67
C ALA A 119 -5.78 -10.67 8.24
N ARG A 120 -4.87 -10.49 7.27
CA ARG A 120 -5.20 -10.78 5.87
C ARG A 120 -6.06 -12.00 5.98
N THR A 121 -7.38 -11.85 5.77
CA THR A 121 -8.31 -12.89 6.20
C THR A 121 -7.82 -14.07 5.42
N GLU A 122 -7.11 -15.01 6.07
CA GLU A 122 -6.32 -15.97 5.32
C GLU A 122 -7.32 -16.63 4.41
N PRO A 123 -7.19 -16.44 3.08
CA PRO A 123 -8.35 -16.45 2.22
C PRO A 123 -8.92 -17.84 2.35
N ARG A 124 -10.08 -17.92 3.03
CA ARG A 124 -10.56 -19.14 3.69
C ARG A 124 -10.28 -20.28 2.74
N ALA A 125 -9.34 -21.15 3.09
CA ALA A 125 -8.88 -22.18 2.19
C ALA A 125 -10.10 -23.01 1.83
N VAL A 126 -10.66 -22.74 0.66
CA VAL A 126 -11.73 -23.56 0.11
C VAL A 126 -10.99 -24.83 -0.26
N GLU A 127 -11.30 -25.93 0.42
CA GLU A 127 -10.80 -27.24 0.03
C GLU A 127 -11.31 -27.49 -1.39
N LEU A 128 -10.42 -27.28 -2.35
CA LEU A 128 -10.69 -27.61 -3.73
C LEU A 128 -10.44 -29.11 -3.89
N PRO A 129 -11.23 -29.81 -4.73
CA PRO A 129 -10.99 -31.21 -5.03
C PRO A 129 -9.55 -31.44 -5.50
N GLU A 130 -9.04 -32.67 -5.40
CA GLU A 130 -7.76 -32.99 -6.02
C GLU A 130 -7.85 -32.75 -7.54
N ALA A 131 -6.87 -32.05 -8.11
CA ALA A 131 -6.79 -31.81 -9.55
C ALA A 131 -5.76 -32.76 -10.15
N VAL A 132 -6.12 -33.47 -11.21
CA VAL A 132 -5.17 -34.29 -11.94
C VAL A 132 -4.17 -33.37 -12.63
N GLU A 133 -2.89 -33.58 -12.37
CA GLU A 133 -1.81 -32.82 -13.01
C GLU A 133 -1.67 -33.23 -14.49
N PRO A 134 -1.62 -32.28 -15.44
CA PRO A 134 -1.54 -32.57 -16.87
C PRO A 134 -0.10 -32.91 -17.28
N LEU A 135 0.47 -33.98 -16.72
CA LEU A 135 1.87 -34.41 -16.90
C LEU A 135 2.27 -34.70 -18.37
N ARG A 136 1.29 -34.83 -19.27
CA ARG A 136 1.51 -35.07 -20.71
C ARG A 136 1.41 -33.80 -21.56
N ALA A 137 1.06 -32.66 -20.98
CA ALA A 137 1.01 -31.40 -21.71
C ALA A 137 2.42 -30.99 -22.15
N ARG A 138 2.57 -30.65 -23.42
CA ARG A 138 3.82 -30.21 -24.04
C ARG A 138 3.92 -28.69 -24.14
N THR A 139 2.80 -27.99 -24.00
CA THR A 139 2.74 -26.54 -23.97
C THR A 139 1.92 -26.07 -22.78
N LEU A 140 2.12 -24.81 -22.38
CA LEU A 140 1.31 -24.21 -21.33
C LEU A 140 -0.18 -24.12 -21.74
N LEU A 141 -0.46 -23.98 -23.03
CA LEU A 141 -1.82 -24.02 -23.57
C LEU A 141 -2.46 -25.41 -23.42
N GLU A 142 -1.72 -26.49 -23.71
CA GLU A 142 -2.21 -27.86 -23.52
C GLU A 142 -2.50 -28.15 -22.03
N ALA A 143 -1.67 -27.61 -21.13
CA ALA A 143 -1.89 -27.74 -19.68
C ALA A 143 -3.14 -26.96 -19.23
N LEU A 144 -3.30 -25.71 -19.69
CA LEU A 144 -4.48 -24.90 -19.41
C LEU A 144 -5.75 -25.59 -19.93
N GLU A 145 -5.74 -26.07 -21.17
CA GLU A 145 -6.89 -26.73 -21.79
C GLU A 145 -7.31 -28.00 -21.02
N ALA A 146 -6.34 -28.78 -20.54
CA ALA A 146 -6.63 -29.93 -19.68
C ALA A 146 -7.36 -29.52 -18.38
N HIS A 147 -6.91 -28.44 -17.74
CA HIS A 147 -7.57 -27.91 -16.55
C HIS A 147 -8.93 -27.28 -16.84
N VAL A 148 -9.11 -26.60 -17.98
CA VAL A 148 -10.41 -26.05 -18.40
C VAL A 148 -11.43 -27.18 -18.61
N ARG A 149 -11.03 -28.24 -19.32
CA ARG A 149 -11.89 -29.41 -19.56
C ARG A 149 -12.30 -30.12 -18.27
N ALA A 150 -11.37 -30.30 -17.34
CA ALA A 150 -11.64 -31.01 -16.09
C ALA A 150 -12.34 -30.12 -15.04
N HIS A 151 -11.94 -28.86 -14.95
CA HIS A 151 -12.17 -27.98 -13.81
C HIS A 151 -12.32 -26.50 -14.21
N GLY A 152 -13.05 -26.19 -15.28
CA GLY A 152 -13.18 -24.82 -15.79
C GLY A 152 -13.62 -23.77 -14.75
N SER A 153 -14.53 -24.10 -13.84
CA SER A 153 -14.99 -23.19 -12.77
C SER A 153 -14.07 -23.11 -11.56
N ARG A 154 -12.98 -23.89 -11.53
CA ARG A 154 -12.07 -23.91 -10.39
C ARG A 154 -11.25 -22.61 -10.35
N PRO A 155 -11.17 -21.93 -9.19
CA PRO A 155 -10.28 -20.79 -8.99
C PRO A 155 -8.84 -21.13 -9.36
N HIS A 156 -8.22 -20.32 -10.21
CA HIS A 156 -6.82 -20.48 -10.64
C HIS A 156 -5.94 -19.33 -10.13
N ILE A 157 -6.41 -18.08 -10.24
CA ILE A 157 -5.67 -16.88 -9.83
C ILE A 157 -6.55 -16.07 -8.86
N ARG A 158 -5.96 -15.61 -7.76
CA ARG A 158 -6.56 -14.60 -6.87
C ARG A 158 -5.75 -13.30 -7.00
N LEU A 159 -6.41 -12.25 -7.46
CA LEU A 159 -5.81 -10.93 -7.65
C LEU A 159 -6.30 -9.99 -6.56
N TRP A 160 -5.37 -9.42 -5.82
CA TRP A 160 -5.65 -8.35 -4.86
C TRP A 160 -5.57 -7.02 -5.61
N LEU A 161 -6.71 -6.37 -5.81
CA LEU A 161 -6.80 -5.04 -6.43
C LEU A 161 -6.65 -3.94 -5.38
N SER A 162 -7.00 -4.24 -4.13
CA SER A 162 -6.73 -3.44 -2.94
C SER A 162 -6.72 -4.33 -1.68
N ASP A 163 -6.53 -3.75 -0.50
CA ASP A 163 -6.62 -4.47 0.78
C ASP A 163 -7.99 -5.12 1.03
N GLU A 164 -9.04 -4.62 0.38
CA GLU A 164 -10.43 -5.06 0.58
C GLU A 164 -11.03 -5.72 -0.68
N GLU A 165 -10.38 -5.58 -1.84
CA GLU A 165 -10.91 -6.05 -3.11
C GLU A 165 -10.05 -7.19 -3.67
N GLU A 166 -10.60 -8.40 -3.63
CA GLU A 166 -10.04 -9.58 -4.28
C GLU A 166 -10.89 -9.96 -5.50
N ARG A 167 -10.24 -10.21 -6.63
CA ARG A 167 -10.85 -10.80 -7.81
C ARG A 167 -10.28 -12.20 -8.05
N THR A 168 -11.15 -13.19 -8.10
CA THR A 168 -10.80 -14.54 -8.54
C THR A 168 -10.96 -14.67 -10.06
N ILE A 169 -10.00 -15.32 -10.71
CA ILE A 169 -10.05 -15.77 -12.10
C ILE A 169 -10.04 -17.29 -12.10
N THR A 170 -11.05 -17.91 -12.70
CA THR A 170 -11.11 -19.36 -12.88
C THR A 170 -10.31 -19.81 -14.11
N TYR A 171 -10.06 -21.11 -14.25
CA TYR A 171 -9.43 -21.64 -15.47
C TYR A 171 -10.22 -21.28 -16.74
N GLY A 172 -11.55 -21.35 -16.68
CA GLY A 172 -12.43 -21.00 -17.77
C GLY A 172 -12.42 -19.50 -18.10
N ASP A 173 -12.38 -18.64 -17.08
CA ASP A 173 -12.27 -17.19 -17.29
C ASP A 173 -10.96 -16.84 -18.03
N LEU A 174 -9.85 -17.46 -17.62
CA LEU A 174 -8.53 -17.24 -18.22
C LEU A 174 -8.51 -17.70 -19.68
N ASP A 175 -8.99 -18.92 -19.99
CA ASP A 175 -9.05 -19.45 -21.36
C ASP A 175 -9.93 -18.58 -22.25
N HIS A 176 -11.12 -18.19 -21.78
CA HIS A 176 -12.02 -17.33 -22.55
C HIS A 176 -11.42 -15.94 -22.80
N GLY A 177 -10.80 -15.33 -21.77
CA GLY A 177 -10.13 -14.04 -21.88
C GLY A 177 -8.95 -14.06 -22.85
N ALA A 178 -8.10 -15.09 -22.75
CA ALA A 178 -6.96 -15.30 -23.64
C ALA A 178 -7.37 -15.52 -25.09
N ARG A 179 -8.37 -16.37 -25.35
CA ARG A 179 -8.90 -16.60 -26.72
C ARG A 179 -9.46 -15.34 -27.34
N ARG A 180 -10.17 -14.52 -26.56
CA ARG A 180 -10.67 -13.21 -27.04
C ARG A 180 -9.53 -12.27 -27.41
N ALA A 181 -8.49 -12.18 -26.59
CA ALA A 181 -7.33 -11.36 -26.90
C ALA A 181 -6.56 -11.88 -28.12
N ALA A 182 -6.38 -13.20 -28.25
CA ALA A 182 -5.72 -13.83 -29.40
C ALA A 182 -6.49 -13.62 -30.71
N ALA A 183 -7.82 -13.68 -30.66
CA ALA A 183 -8.67 -13.34 -31.80
C ALA A 183 -8.47 -11.87 -32.22
N GLY A 184 -8.44 -10.93 -31.26
CA GLY A 184 -8.18 -9.53 -31.55
C GLY A 184 -6.78 -9.26 -32.14
N LEU A 185 -5.75 -9.98 -31.67
CA LEU A 185 -4.40 -9.90 -32.25
C LEU A 185 -4.37 -10.44 -33.68
N SER A 186 -5.06 -11.56 -33.93
CA SER A 186 -5.20 -12.13 -35.27
C SER A 186 -5.93 -11.17 -36.22
N ASP A 187 -6.99 -10.51 -35.75
CA ASP A 187 -7.75 -9.52 -36.52
C ASP A 187 -6.92 -8.28 -36.88
N LEU A 188 -5.94 -7.93 -36.04
CA LEU A 188 -4.95 -6.88 -36.29
C LEU A 188 -3.82 -7.33 -37.24
N GLY A 189 -3.83 -8.59 -37.68
CA GLY A 189 -2.91 -9.13 -38.66
C GLY A 189 -1.63 -9.73 -38.07
N LEU A 190 -1.54 -9.90 -36.75
CA LEU A 190 -0.38 -10.55 -36.12
C LEU A 190 -0.24 -11.99 -36.61
N GLN A 191 0.96 -12.36 -37.06
CA GLN A 191 1.26 -13.70 -37.57
C GLN A 191 2.05 -14.54 -36.55
N THR A 192 1.99 -15.87 -36.70
CA THR A 192 2.79 -16.78 -35.90
C THR A 192 4.28 -16.48 -36.03
N GLY A 193 4.98 -16.38 -34.89
CA GLY A 193 6.42 -16.10 -34.84
C GLY A 193 6.75 -14.60 -34.80
N GLU A 194 5.77 -13.72 -34.92
CA GLU A 194 5.97 -12.29 -34.67
C GLU A 194 6.13 -12.01 -33.18
N ARG A 195 6.88 -10.94 -32.87
CA ARG A 195 7.24 -10.60 -31.49
C ARG A 195 6.21 -9.65 -30.92
N VAL A 196 5.68 -9.99 -29.75
CA VAL A 196 4.76 -9.13 -28.99
C VAL A 196 5.44 -8.69 -27.70
N ALA A 197 5.40 -7.39 -27.42
CA ALA A 197 5.78 -6.85 -26.13
C ALA A 197 4.53 -6.64 -25.27
N ILE A 198 4.54 -7.16 -24.04
CA ILE A 198 3.45 -6.98 -23.07
C ILE A 198 3.91 -5.95 -22.03
N MET A 199 3.26 -4.78 -22.02
CA MET A 199 3.49 -3.73 -21.03
C MET A 199 2.17 -3.40 -20.33
N LEU A 200 1.80 -4.25 -19.39
CA LEU A 200 0.57 -4.12 -18.60
C LEU A 200 0.92 -4.21 -17.11
N PRO A 201 0.18 -3.51 -16.22
CA PRO A 201 0.30 -3.74 -14.79
C PRO A 201 -0.09 -5.19 -14.45
N THR A 202 0.43 -5.70 -13.33
CA THR A 202 0.02 -7.01 -12.81
C THR A 202 -1.48 -7.01 -12.54
N GLY A 203 -2.23 -7.78 -13.32
CA GLY A 203 -3.69 -7.83 -13.26
C GLY A 203 -4.26 -8.83 -14.25
N GLY A 204 -5.59 -8.96 -14.32
CA GLY A 204 -6.24 -9.96 -15.16
C GLY A 204 -5.88 -9.84 -16.64
N ASP A 205 -5.79 -8.62 -17.15
CA ASP A 205 -5.46 -8.36 -18.55
C ASP A 205 -4.03 -8.79 -18.92
N PHE A 206 -3.09 -8.72 -17.98
CA PHE A 206 -1.74 -9.26 -18.18
C PHE A 206 -1.79 -10.77 -18.43
N PHE A 207 -2.54 -11.52 -17.63
CA PHE A 207 -2.65 -12.97 -17.81
C PHE A 207 -3.37 -13.34 -19.10
N HIS A 208 -4.45 -12.62 -19.46
CA HIS A 208 -5.12 -12.82 -20.74
C HIS A 208 -4.17 -12.57 -21.92
N ALA A 209 -3.43 -11.46 -21.90
CA ALA A 209 -2.47 -11.12 -22.95
C ALA A 209 -1.31 -12.13 -23.03
N PHE A 210 -0.79 -12.57 -21.88
CA PHE A 210 0.29 -13.54 -21.82
C PHE A 210 -0.10 -14.87 -22.47
N PHE A 211 -1.28 -15.42 -22.14
CA PHE A 211 -1.75 -16.66 -22.76
C PHE A 211 -2.20 -16.48 -24.21
N ALA A 212 -2.62 -15.28 -24.61
CA ALA A 212 -3.04 -14.99 -25.97
C ALA A 212 -1.89 -14.98 -26.99
N VAL A 213 -0.66 -14.74 -26.55
CA VAL A 213 0.54 -14.67 -27.42
C VAL A 213 1.35 -15.95 -27.45
N LEU A 214 0.94 -16.98 -26.70
CA LEU A 214 1.51 -18.33 -26.75
C LEU A 214 0.88 -19.16 -27.87
#